data_AF-X1P1N5-F1
#
_entry.id   AF-X1P1N5-F1
#
_cell.length_a   1.000
_cell.length_b   1.000
_cell.length_c   1.000
_cell.angle_alpha   90.00
_cell.angle_beta   90.00
_cell.angle_gamma   90.00
#
_symmetry.space_group_name_H-M   'P 1'
#
loop_
_entity.id
_entity.type
_entity.pdbx_description
1 polymer ?
#
loop_
_entity_poly.entity_id
_entity_poly.type
_entity_poly.pdbx_seq_one_letter_code
_entity_poly.pdbx_strand_id
1 'polypeptide(L)'
;MKILFIQHDVFKNYGTMILSAILKKNGHKCDTVIDCLEKDLMKKIKSINPDIIGFSITSPRYSWTKDSAKRIKSEFRKPIVVGGPHPTFVPEIINEDFIDIVCRGEGEDAIVELLDKLENGEDITKIRNLWVKKRGKNYKNPIRNLIEDLDSIPYADRDLYRKYSLLRNQNIDVFMTSRGCPYNCAFCLNKRYNELYKSKGKVLRRRSVLSLIDEIKKAISSNRKVNYLTFYDDIF
;
A
#
# COMPACT_ATOMS: atom_id res chain seq x y z
N MET A 1 6.06 3.68 -15.26
CA MET A 1 6.71 4.48 -14.18
C MET A 1 7.33 3.62 -13.06
N LYS A 2 8.19 4.18 -12.20
CA LYS A 2 8.78 3.52 -11.02
C LYS A 2 8.33 4.13 -9.69
N ILE A 3 7.66 3.36 -8.84
CA ILE A 3 7.38 3.69 -7.44
C ILE A 3 8.35 2.99 -6.49
N LEU A 4 8.78 3.71 -5.45
CA LEU A 4 9.51 3.16 -4.31
C LEU A 4 8.69 3.32 -3.04
N PHE A 5 8.27 2.22 -2.43
CA PHE A 5 7.69 2.24 -1.10
C PHE A 5 8.78 2.31 -0.04
N ILE A 6 8.57 3.11 1.01
CA ILE A 6 9.48 3.20 2.14
C ILE A 6 8.73 2.77 3.40
N GLN A 7 9.34 1.89 4.16
CA GLN A 7 8.82 1.41 5.44
C GLN A 7 9.91 1.42 6.51
N HIS A 8 9.50 1.53 7.76
CA HIS A 8 10.40 1.39 8.90
C HIS A 8 10.43 -0.04 9.43
N ASP A 9 9.29 -0.71 9.43
CA ASP A 9 9.12 -1.99 10.08
C ASP A 9 9.86 -3.13 9.39
N VAL A 10 10.44 -4.05 10.16
CA VAL A 10 11.15 -5.24 9.64
C VAL A 10 10.18 -6.42 9.51
N PHE A 11 9.11 -6.22 8.75
CA PHE A 11 8.19 -7.30 8.35
C PHE A 11 7.69 -7.11 6.91
N LYS A 12 7.19 -8.18 6.31
CA LYS A 12 6.58 -8.14 4.97
C LYS A 12 5.21 -7.46 5.05
N ASN A 13 5.06 -6.28 4.43
CA ASN A 13 3.76 -5.59 4.41
C ASN A 13 2.88 -6.19 3.32
N TYR A 14 1.80 -6.87 3.71
CA TYR A 14 0.89 -7.54 2.76
C TYR A 14 0.25 -6.55 1.77
N GLY A 15 -0.19 -5.38 2.24
CA GLY A 15 -0.73 -4.33 1.37
C GLY A 15 0.27 -3.90 0.30
N THR A 16 1.52 -3.61 0.69
CA THR A 16 2.58 -3.25 -0.27
C THR A 16 2.89 -4.38 -1.25
N MET A 17 2.87 -5.64 -0.83
CA MET A 17 3.06 -6.79 -1.74
C MET A 17 1.93 -6.89 -2.77
N ILE A 18 0.69 -6.63 -2.38
CA ILE A 18 -0.46 -6.59 -3.31
C ILE A 18 -0.32 -5.42 -4.28
N LEU A 19 -0.01 -4.22 -3.79
CA LEU A 19 0.21 -3.06 -4.66
C LEU A 19 1.35 -3.30 -5.65
N SER A 20 2.46 -3.90 -5.20
CA SER A 20 3.57 -4.27 -6.08
C SER A 20 3.16 -5.26 -7.17
N ALA A 21 2.39 -6.30 -6.82
CA ALA A 21 1.91 -7.28 -7.79
C ALA A 21 1.01 -6.64 -8.85
N ILE A 22 0.05 -5.79 -8.45
CA ILE A 22 -0.86 -5.11 -9.37
C ILE A 22 -0.09 -4.12 -10.26
N LEU A 23 0.81 -3.33 -9.70
CA LEU A 23 1.60 -2.37 -10.46
C LEU A 23 2.47 -3.05 -11.50
N LYS A 24 3.16 -4.14 -11.12
CA LYS A 24 3.97 -4.95 -12.06
C LYS A 24 3.11 -5.57 -13.16
N LYS A 25 1.91 -6.07 -12.83
CA LYS A 25 0.95 -6.58 -13.82
C LYS A 25 0.54 -5.51 -14.85
N ASN A 26 0.52 -4.24 -14.45
CA ASN A 26 0.18 -3.09 -15.31
C ASN A 26 1.42 -2.38 -15.89
N GLY A 27 2.58 -3.05 -15.96
CA GLY A 27 3.78 -2.52 -16.63
C GLY A 27 4.61 -1.52 -15.80
N HIS A 28 4.20 -1.22 -14.57
CA HIS A 28 4.96 -0.34 -13.68
C HIS A 28 6.04 -1.08 -12.90
N LYS A 29 7.09 -0.35 -12.52
CA LYS A 29 8.16 -0.86 -11.65
C LYS A 29 7.83 -0.50 -10.21
N CYS A 30 7.92 -1.47 -9.32
CA CYS A 30 7.71 -1.28 -7.89
C CYS A 30 8.87 -1.92 -7.12
N ASP A 31 9.40 -1.17 -6.15
CA ASP A 31 10.38 -1.66 -5.18
C ASP A 31 10.04 -1.13 -3.77
N THR A 32 10.66 -1.71 -2.74
CA THR A 32 10.51 -1.29 -1.35
C THR A 32 11.86 -1.04 -0.69
N VAL A 33 11.95 -0.12 0.26
CA VAL A 33 13.12 0.05 1.14
C VAL A 33 12.68 0.00 2.60
N ILE A 34 13.42 -0.79 3.38
CA ILE A 34 13.27 -0.84 4.84
C ILE A 34 14.34 0.06 5.46
N ASP A 35 13.92 1.27 5.84
CA ASP A 35 14.79 2.36 6.29
C ASP A 35 15.79 1.91 7.36
N CYS A 36 15.32 1.25 8.42
CA CYS A 36 16.18 0.82 9.52
C CYS A 36 17.21 -0.27 9.16
N LEU A 37 17.12 -0.89 7.98
CA LEU A 37 18.10 -1.84 7.47
C LEU A 37 19.11 -1.20 6.49
N GLU A 38 18.89 0.05 6.09
CA GLU A 38 19.80 0.78 5.22
C GLU A 38 20.73 1.65 6.05
N LYS A 39 22.02 1.68 5.70
CA LYS A 39 22.99 2.60 6.34
C LYS A 39 22.65 4.07 6.05
N ASP A 40 22.11 4.32 4.87
CA ASP A 40 21.74 5.66 4.40
C ASP A 40 20.58 5.54 3.40
N LEU A 41 19.38 5.88 3.87
CA LEU A 41 18.16 5.90 3.08
C LEU A 41 18.25 6.83 1.87
N MET A 42 18.89 7.99 2.00
CA MET A 42 18.92 9.00 0.93
C MET A 42 19.82 8.54 -0.20
N LYS A 43 20.99 7.98 0.13
CA LYS A 43 21.87 7.34 -0.86
C LYS A 43 21.16 6.18 -1.56
N LYS A 44 20.36 5.39 -0.83
CA LYS A 44 19.57 4.29 -1.39
C LYS A 44 18.50 4.80 -2.36
N ILE A 45 17.72 5.81 -1.97
CA ILE A 45 16.71 6.45 -2.83
C ILE A 45 17.36 7.01 -4.10
N LYS A 46 18.49 7.72 -3.96
CA LYS A 46 19.24 8.27 -5.10
C LYS A 46 19.70 7.18 -6.08
N SER A 47 20.18 6.05 -5.57
CA SER A 47 20.61 4.91 -6.40
C SER A 47 19.44 4.24 -7.13
N ILE A 48 18.29 4.11 -6.48
CA ILE A 48 17.08 3.52 -7.09
C ILE A 48 16.47 4.49 -8.12
N ASN A 49 16.59 5.80 -7.87
CA ASN A 49 16.00 6.91 -8.63
C ASN A 49 14.53 6.63 -8.99
N PRO A 50 13.62 6.59 -8.00
CA PRO A 50 12.20 6.41 -8.26
C PRO A 50 11.56 7.66 -8.85
N ASP A 51 10.44 7.50 -9.55
CA ASP A 51 9.64 8.61 -10.06
C ASP A 51 8.67 9.13 -9.00
N ILE A 52 8.21 8.25 -8.11
CA ILE A 52 7.29 8.55 -7.01
C ILE A 52 7.67 7.73 -5.77
N ILE A 53 7.46 8.32 -4.59
CA ILE A 53 7.74 7.69 -3.30
C ILE A 53 6.42 7.40 -2.60
N GLY A 54 6.27 6.17 -2.09
CA GLY A 54 5.06 5.69 -1.43
C GLY A 54 5.28 5.38 0.05
N PHE A 55 4.31 5.72 0.90
CA PHE A 55 4.25 5.25 2.28
C PHE A 55 2.91 4.56 2.57
N SER A 56 2.95 3.38 3.19
CA SER A 56 1.78 2.75 3.80
C SER A 56 1.79 3.02 5.30
N ILE A 57 0.95 3.95 5.76
CA ILE A 57 1.02 4.53 7.11
C ILE A 57 -0.06 3.94 8.02
N THR A 58 0.39 3.43 9.16
CA THR A 58 -0.44 3.22 10.36
C THR A 58 -0.23 4.38 11.33
N SER A 59 -1.20 4.67 12.20
CA SER A 59 -1.09 5.82 13.12
C SER A 59 0.16 5.81 14.01
N PRO A 60 0.61 4.66 14.56
CA PRO A 60 1.87 4.62 15.32
C PRO A 60 3.11 4.97 14.51
N ARG A 61 3.06 4.85 13.17
CA ARG A 61 4.17 5.16 12.27
C ARG A 61 4.10 6.57 11.67
N TYR A 62 3.11 7.38 12.05
CA TYR A 62 2.96 8.72 11.49
C TYR A 62 4.16 9.63 11.79
N SER A 63 4.64 9.69 13.04
CA SER A 63 5.77 10.57 13.42
C SER A 63 7.03 10.25 12.60
N TRP A 64 7.41 8.97 12.52
CA TRP A 64 8.54 8.56 11.69
C TRP A 64 8.31 8.90 10.22
N THR A 65 7.10 8.66 9.69
CA THR A 65 6.80 8.96 8.28
C THR A 65 6.94 10.45 7.99
N LYS A 66 6.48 11.31 8.91
CA LYS A 66 6.63 12.77 8.82
C LYS A 66 8.10 13.18 8.74
N ASP A 67 8.94 12.67 9.63
CA ASP A 67 10.37 13.02 9.67
C ASP A 67 11.10 12.53 8.41
N SER A 68 10.83 11.28 7.99
CA SER A 68 11.39 10.70 6.77
C SER A 68 10.94 11.44 5.51
N ALA A 69 9.65 11.74 5.38
CA ALA A 69 9.12 12.45 4.22
C ALA A 69 9.67 13.88 4.12
N LYS A 70 9.84 14.59 5.24
CA LYS A 70 10.49 15.92 5.26
C LYS A 70 11.93 15.85 4.74
N ARG A 71 12.71 14.90 5.24
CA ARG A 71 14.11 14.70 4.81
C ARG A 71 14.19 14.35 3.31
N ILE A 72 13.30 13.48 2.84
CA ILE A 72 13.21 13.14 1.42
C ILE A 72 12.90 14.39 0.58
N LYS A 73 11.94 15.22 1.01
CA LYS A 73 11.58 16.45 0.29
C LYS A 73 12.67 17.50 0.25
N SER A 74 13.53 17.58 1.27
CA SER A 74 14.68 18.48 1.24
C SER A 74 15.75 18.09 0.22
N GLU A 75 15.82 16.81 -0.16
CA GLU A 75 16.86 16.30 -1.06
C GLU A 75 16.33 15.96 -2.47
N PHE A 76 15.06 15.59 -2.59
CA PHE A 76 14.46 15.09 -3.81
C PHE A 76 13.16 15.82 -4.16
N ARG A 77 13.08 16.31 -5.40
CA ARG A 77 11.84 16.87 -5.98
C ARG A 77 10.94 15.78 -6.55
N LYS A 78 10.60 14.78 -5.74
CA LYS A 78 9.73 13.65 -6.12
C LYS A 78 8.36 13.79 -5.44
N PRO A 79 7.25 13.42 -6.11
CA PRO A 79 5.95 13.32 -5.46
C PRO A 79 5.98 12.22 -4.39
N ILE A 80 5.30 12.48 -3.27
CA ILE A 80 5.08 11.57 -2.16
C ILE A 80 3.58 11.25 -2.10
N VAL A 81 3.27 9.97 -2.24
CA VAL A 81 1.94 9.40 -2.03
C VAL A 81 1.89 8.64 -0.71
N VAL A 82 0.86 8.88 0.08
CA VAL A 82 0.63 8.17 1.34
C VAL A 82 -0.70 7.41 1.29
N GLY A 83 -0.72 6.19 1.78
CA GLY A 83 -1.89 5.32 1.87
C GLY A 83 -1.91 4.53 3.17
N GLY A 84 -2.89 3.66 3.35
CA GLY A 84 -3.06 2.84 4.57
C GLY A 84 -4.07 3.42 5.57
N PRO A 85 -4.20 2.79 6.76
CA PRO A 85 -5.26 3.13 7.71
C PRO A 85 -5.23 4.57 8.19
N HIS A 86 -4.05 5.13 8.45
CA HIS A 86 -3.94 6.51 8.96
C HIS A 86 -4.46 7.54 7.95
N PRO A 87 -3.93 7.66 6.72
CA PRO A 87 -4.42 8.62 5.73
C PRO A 87 -5.86 8.34 5.26
N THR A 88 -6.37 7.13 5.44
CA THR A 88 -7.79 6.82 5.13
C THR A 88 -8.74 7.58 6.06
N PHE A 89 -8.43 7.60 7.36
CA PHE A 89 -9.27 8.19 8.41
C PHE A 89 -8.81 9.57 8.89
N VAL A 90 -7.59 9.98 8.56
CA VAL A 90 -7.02 11.31 8.79
C VAL A 90 -6.48 11.88 7.47
N PRO A 91 -7.35 12.06 6.45
CA PRO A 91 -6.90 12.52 5.14
C PRO A 91 -6.44 13.98 5.12
N GLU A 92 -6.70 14.74 6.18
CA GLU A 92 -6.23 16.11 6.41
C GLU A 92 -4.70 16.21 6.44
N ILE A 93 -4.00 15.08 6.60
CA ILE A 93 -2.56 14.95 6.40
C ILE A 93 -2.11 15.47 5.01
N ILE A 94 -3.02 15.58 4.02
CA ILE A 94 -2.74 16.25 2.74
C ILE A 94 -2.28 17.70 2.91
N ASN A 95 -2.63 18.37 4.01
CA ASN A 95 -2.24 19.76 4.25
C ASN A 95 -0.75 19.88 4.60
N GLU A 96 -0.08 18.80 5.02
CA GLU A 96 1.34 18.81 5.33
C GLU A 96 2.19 19.05 4.07
N ASP A 97 3.17 19.95 4.12
CA ASP A 97 3.97 20.37 2.96
C ASP A 97 4.78 19.23 2.33
N PHE A 98 5.05 18.18 3.10
CA PHE A 98 5.82 17.02 2.64
C PHE A 98 4.97 15.95 1.94
N ILE A 99 3.65 16.14 1.81
CA ILE A 99 2.73 15.20 1.14
C ILE A 99 2.07 15.87 -0.06
N ASP A 100 2.09 15.17 -1.20
CA ASP A 100 1.45 15.63 -2.43
C ASP A 100 0.14 14.88 -2.70
N ILE A 101 0.06 13.60 -2.31
CA ILE A 101 -1.06 12.73 -2.63
C ILE A 101 -1.43 11.87 -1.42
N VAL A 102 -2.72 11.82 -1.10
CA VAL A 102 -3.29 10.95 -0.06
C VAL A 102 -4.23 9.96 -0.73
N CYS A 103 -3.95 8.66 -0.61
CA CYS A 103 -4.84 7.58 -1.02
C CYS A 103 -5.71 7.14 0.15
N ARG A 104 -7.03 7.33 0.02
CA ARG A 104 -8.02 6.91 1.01
C ARG A 104 -8.64 5.57 0.63
N GLY A 105 -8.79 4.68 1.61
CA GLY A 105 -9.41 3.39 1.38
C GLY A 105 -8.50 2.40 0.65
N GLU A 106 -9.09 1.52 -0.15
CA GLU A 106 -8.40 0.50 -0.95
C GLU A 106 -7.78 1.16 -2.18
N GLY A 107 -6.46 0.99 -2.32
CA GLY A 107 -5.63 1.79 -3.22
C GLY A 107 -5.29 1.10 -4.54
N GLU A 108 -5.72 -0.14 -4.74
CA GLU A 108 -5.33 -1.02 -5.86
C GLU A 108 -5.53 -0.36 -7.23
N ASP A 109 -6.76 0.04 -7.56
CA ASP A 109 -7.04 0.69 -8.85
C ASP A 109 -6.54 2.13 -8.89
N ALA A 110 -6.54 2.81 -7.74
CA ALA A 110 -6.18 4.22 -7.65
C ALA A 110 -4.68 4.44 -7.88
N ILE A 111 -3.82 3.53 -7.41
CA ILE A 111 -2.37 3.64 -7.60
C ILE A 111 -1.97 3.32 -9.05
N VAL A 112 -2.69 2.40 -9.71
CA VAL A 112 -2.47 2.11 -11.14
C VAL A 112 -2.84 3.32 -11.98
N GLU A 113 -4.06 3.85 -11.81
CA GLU A 113 -4.50 5.03 -12.54
C GLU A 113 -3.60 6.25 -12.26
N LEU A 114 -3.06 6.38 -11.05
CA LEU A 114 -2.10 7.42 -10.72
C LEU A 114 -0.83 7.31 -11.56
N LEU A 115 -0.23 6.11 -11.61
CA LEU A 115 1.02 5.90 -12.32
C LEU A 115 0.83 5.98 -13.83
N ASP A 116 -0.27 5.46 -14.37
CA ASP A 116 -0.61 5.59 -15.80
C ASP A 116 -0.72 7.06 -16.22
N LYS A 117 -1.48 7.85 -15.45
CA LYS A 117 -1.69 9.27 -15.75
C LYS A 117 -0.42 10.09 -15.61
N LEU A 118 0.39 9.81 -14.59
CA LEU A 118 1.68 10.48 -14.44
C LEU A 118 2.65 10.12 -15.58
N GLU A 119 2.64 8.87 -16.06
CA GLU A 119 3.47 8.42 -17.18
C GLU A 119 3.10 9.14 -18.48
N ASN A 120 1.80 9.33 -18.71
CA ASN A 120 1.27 10.00 -19.89
C ASN A 120 1.22 11.53 -19.78
N GLY A 121 1.64 12.12 -18.66
CA GLY A 121 1.56 13.56 -18.42
C GLY A 121 0.13 14.10 -18.25
N GLU A 122 -0.81 13.24 -17.89
CA GLU A 122 -2.23 13.54 -17.73
C GLU A 122 -2.57 14.14 -16.35
N ASP A 123 -3.79 14.67 -16.24
CA ASP A 123 -4.27 15.26 -14.99
C ASP A 123 -4.75 14.22 -13.97
N ILE A 124 -4.09 14.21 -12.80
CA ILE A 124 -4.37 13.30 -11.69
C ILE A 124 -5.42 13.85 -10.71
N THR A 125 -5.95 15.07 -10.89
CA THR A 125 -6.76 15.74 -9.86
C THR A 125 -8.16 15.17 -9.69
N LYS A 126 -8.60 14.28 -10.59
CA LYS A 126 -9.93 13.65 -10.59
C LYS A 126 -9.90 12.15 -10.25
N ILE A 127 -8.75 11.59 -9.88
CA ILE A 127 -8.62 10.17 -9.58
C ILE A 127 -9.37 9.87 -8.27
N ARG A 128 -10.41 9.02 -8.34
CA ARG A 128 -11.15 8.58 -7.16
C ARG A 128 -10.22 7.84 -6.18
N ASN A 129 -10.51 7.97 -4.89
CA ASN A 129 -9.67 7.64 -3.72
C ASN A 129 -8.54 8.62 -3.42
N LEU A 130 -8.10 9.42 -4.39
CA LEU A 130 -6.94 10.28 -4.19
C LEU A 130 -7.36 11.69 -3.80
N TRP A 131 -6.80 12.19 -2.72
CA TRP A 131 -6.71 13.61 -2.48
C TRP A 131 -5.36 14.10 -3.02
N VAL A 132 -5.38 15.12 -3.88
CA VAL A 132 -4.19 15.58 -4.60
C VAL A 132 -3.94 17.05 -4.29
N LYS A 133 -2.72 17.39 -3.90
CA LYS A 133 -2.23 18.77 -3.79
C LYS A 133 -1.58 19.17 -5.12
N LYS A 134 -2.15 20.15 -5.81
CA LYS A 134 -1.61 20.67 -7.07
C LYS A 134 -1.77 22.19 -7.12
N ARG A 135 -0.66 22.92 -7.33
CA ARG A 135 -0.62 24.39 -7.44
C ARG A 135 -1.31 25.10 -6.26
N GLY A 136 -1.00 24.68 -5.03
CA GLY A 136 -1.56 25.27 -3.80
C GLY A 136 -3.01 24.90 -3.49
N LYS A 137 -3.65 24.06 -4.32
CA LYS A 137 -5.04 23.60 -4.12
C LYS A 137 -5.10 22.11 -3.82
N ASN A 138 -5.95 21.74 -2.86
CA ASN A 138 -6.26 20.35 -2.53
C ASN A 138 -7.53 19.91 -3.26
N TYR A 139 -7.40 18.91 -4.13
CA TYR A 139 -8.49 18.26 -4.85
C TYR A 139 -8.89 17.02 -4.07
N LYS A 140 -10.06 17.04 -3.44
CA LYS A 140 -10.53 16.01 -2.50
C LYS A 140 -11.55 15.09 -3.19
N ASN A 141 -11.08 14.06 -3.90
CA ASN A 141 -11.97 13.16 -4.64
C ASN A 141 -12.70 12.16 -3.73
N PRO A 142 -13.89 11.69 -4.13
CA PRO A 142 -14.58 10.61 -3.43
C PRO A 142 -13.85 9.27 -3.62
N ILE A 143 -14.04 8.33 -2.69
CA ILE A 143 -13.53 6.96 -2.83
C ILE A 143 -14.30 6.17 -3.90
N ARG A 144 -13.67 5.13 -4.46
CA ARG A 144 -14.22 4.11 -5.35
C ARG A 144 -15.11 3.13 -4.60
N ASN A 145 -15.77 2.29 -5.38
CA ASN A 145 -16.39 1.10 -4.85
C ASN A 145 -15.30 0.07 -4.50
N LEU A 146 -15.62 -0.81 -3.55
CA LEU A 146 -14.79 -1.95 -3.20
C LEU A 146 -14.69 -2.91 -4.38
N ILE A 147 -13.51 -3.50 -4.57
CA ILE A 147 -13.33 -4.64 -5.46
C ILE A 147 -14.08 -5.82 -4.84
N GLU A 148 -15.18 -6.27 -5.44
CA GLU A 148 -16.01 -7.34 -4.88
C GLU A 148 -15.38 -8.73 -5.02
N ASP A 149 -14.80 -9.00 -6.18
CA ASP A 149 -14.12 -10.26 -6.46
C ASP A 149 -12.65 -10.19 -6.03
N LEU A 150 -12.32 -10.80 -4.88
CA LEU A 150 -10.95 -10.85 -4.39
C LEU A 150 -10.05 -11.81 -5.19
N ASP A 151 -10.61 -12.66 -6.06
CA ASP A 151 -9.81 -13.52 -6.95
C ASP A 151 -9.23 -12.72 -8.13
N SER A 152 -9.85 -11.58 -8.48
CA SER A 152 -9.31 -10.66 -9.48
C SER A 152 -7.99 -9.99 -9.06
N ILE A 153 -7.73 -9.92 -7.75
CA ILE A 153 -6.53 -9.34 -7.17
C ILE A 153 -5.38 -10.37 -7.29
N PRO A 154 -4.21 -10.00 -7.86
CA PRO A 154 -3.09 -10.92 -7.98
C PRO A 154 -2.55 -11.35 -6.61
N TYR A 155 -1.78 -12.43 -6.61
CA TYR A 155 -1.11 -12.90 -5.40
C TYR A 155 -0.05 -11.91 -4.94
N ALA A 156 0.17 -11.87 -3.62
CA ALA A 156 1.14 -10.96 -3.02
C ALA A 156 2.54 -11.18 -3.64
N ASP A 157 3.16 -10.10 -4.10
CA ASP A 157 4.53 -10.09 -4.62
C ASP A 157 5.53 -10.23 -3.48
N ARG A 158 5.77 -11.49 -3.10
CA ARG A 158 6.69 -11.87 -2.03
C ARG A 158 8.16 -11.67 -2.42
N ASP A 159 8.47 -11.53 -3.71
CA ASP A 159 9.84 -11.26 -4.16
C ASP A 159 10.27 -9.81 -3.86
N LEU A 160 9.31 -8.91 -3.62
CA LEU A 160 9.56 -7.54 -3.18
C LEU A 160 10.52 -7.45 -1.98
N TYR A 161 10.45 -8.40 -1.04
CA TYR A 161 11.28 -8.44 0.16
C TYR A 161 12.49 -9.38 0.06
N ARG A 162 12.64 -10.13 -1.05
CA ARG A 162 13.65 -11.20 -1.18
C ARG A 162 15.08 -10.69 -1.04
N LYS A 163 15.34 -9.41 -1.34
CA LYS A 163 16.66 -8.78 -1.17
C LYS A 163 17.10 -8.67 0.29
N TYR A 164 16.16 -8.65 1.24
CA TYR A 164 16.46 -8.60 2.67
C TYR A 164 16.62 -10.01 3.23
N SER A 165 17.83 -10.42 3.60
CA SER A 165 18.11 -11.76 4.13
C SER A 165 17.25 -12.10 5.34
N LEU A 166 17.05 -11.15 6.25
CA LEU A 166 16.19 -11.29 7.43
C LEU A 166 14.76 -11.70 7.07
N LEU A 167 14.17 -11.09 6.04
CA LEU A 167 12.79 -11.38 5.63
C LEU A 167 12.69 -12.57 4.67
N ARG A 168 13.69 -12.76 3.82
CA ARG A 168 13.77 -13.90 2.90
C ARG A 168 13.87 -15.22 3.66
N ASN A 169 14.60 -15.24 4.76
CA ASN A 169 14.86 -16.44 5.55
C ASN A 169 13.83 -16.68 6.66
N GLN A 170 12.79 -15.84 6.78
CA GLN A 170 11.69 -16.07 7.70
C GLN A 170 10.94 -17.35 7.33
N ASN A 171 10.63 -18.15 8.35
CA ASN A 171 9.83 -19.37 8.20
C ASN A 171 8.32 -19.13 8.33
N ILE A 172 7.91 -17.87 8.33
CA ILE A 172 6.53 -17.43 8.41
C ILE A 172 6.19 -16.58 7.19
N ASP A 173 4.98 -16.75 6.69
CA ASP A 173 4.46 -15.93 5.60
C ASP A 173 3.01 -15.51 5.84
N VAL A 174 2.63 -14.40 5.21
CA VAL A 174 1.35 -13.73 5.45
C VAL A 174 0.41 -13.98 4.28
N PHE A 175 -0.84 -14.26 4.62
CA PHE A 175 -1.95 -14.48 3.71
C PHE A 175 -3.17 -13.68 4.18
N MET A 176 -4.14 -13.53 3.30
CA MET A 176 -5.39 -12.87 3.62
C MET A 176 -6.52 -13.58 2.88
N THR A 177 -7.51 -14.08 3.61
CA THR A 177 -8.62 -14.85 3.03
C THR A 177 -9.84 -13.98 2.73
N SER A 178 -9.93 -12.86 3.42
CA SER A 178 -11.07 -11.96 3.41
C SER A 178 -10.64 -10.53 3.67
N ARG A 179 -11.52 -9.59 3.32
CA ARG A 179 -11.37 -8.17 3.65
C ARG A 179 -12.63 -7.66 4.32
N GLY A 180 -12.44 -6.80 5.31
CA GLY A 180 -13.51 -6.12 6.02
C GLY A 180 -14.14 -6.98 7.12
N CYS A 181 -14.89 -6.31 7.99
CA CYS A 181 -15.57 -6.92 9.11
C CYS A 181 -16.99 -6.36 9.22
N PRO A 182 -18.05 -7.20 9.24
CA PRO A 182 -19.43 -6.73 9.27
C PRO A 182 -19.86 -6.19 10.65
N TYR A 183 -19.02 -6.36 11.68
CA TYR A 183 -19.31 -5.90 13.04
C TYR A 183 -19.01 -4.40 13.22
N ASN A 184 -19.70 -3.79 14.20
CA ASN A 184 -19.61 -2.34 14.50
C ASN A 184 -19.10 -2.10 15.94
N CYS A 185 -18.11 -2.87 16.39
CA CYS A 185 -17.53 -2.74 17.73
C CYS A 185 -17.09 -1.29 18.01
N ALA A 186 -17.51 -0.73 19.14
CA ALA A 186 -17.35 0.69 19.45
C ALA A 186 -15.89 1.18 19.45
N PHE A 187 -14.94 0.29 19.75
CA PHE A 187 -13.51 0.58 19.80
C PHE A 187 -12.77 0.31 18.49
N CYS A 188 -13.41 -0.31 17.49
CA CYS A 188 -12.73 -0.81 16.30
C CYS A 188 -12.84 0.17 15.12
N LEU A 189 -11.74 0.33 14.36
CA LEU A 189 -11.71 1.14 13.15
C LEU A 189 -12.70 0.65 12.07
N ASN A 190 -13.05 -0.64 12.09
CA ASN A 190 -13.92 -1.24 11.08
C ASN A 190 -15.32 -0.61 11.05
N LYS A 191 -15.82 -0.05 12.17
CA LYS A 191 -17.04 0.77 12.15
C LYS A 191 -16.92 1.95 11.19
N ARG A 192 -15.83 2.72 11.28
CA ARG A 192 -15.58 3.88 10.39
C ARG A 192 -15.28 3.42 8.95
N TYR A 193 -14.63 2.27 8.78
CA TYR A 193 -14.45 1.66 7.46
C TYR A 193 -15.81 1.33 6.79
N ASN A 194 -16.73 0.72 7.54
CA ASN A 194 -18.07 0.36 7.06
C ASN A 194 -18.89 1.60 6.70
N GLU A 195 -18.79 2.65 7.52
CA GLU A 195 -19.40 3.96 7.23
C GLU A 195 -18.81 4.59 5.95
N LEU A 196 -17.48 4.54 5.79
CA LEU A 196 -16.76 5.06 4.63
C LEU A 196 -17.23 4.38 3.33
N TYR A 197 -17.47 3.06 3.38
CA TYR A 197 -17.92 2.25 2.24
C TYR A 197 -19.42 1.99 2.18
N LYS A 198 -20.23 2.75 2.94
CA LYS A 198 -21.69 2.64 2.87
C LYS A 198 -22.16 2.84 1.43
N SER A 199 -22.89 1.85 0.91
CA SER A 199 -23.39 1.81 -0.48
C SER A 199 -22.29 1.80 -1.56
N LYS A 200 -21.10 1.28 -1.25
CA LYS A 200 -19.95 1.19 -2.16
C LYS A 200 -19.40 -0.22 -2.34
N GLY A 201 -20.26 -1.23 -2.17
CA GLY A 201 -19.92 -2.64 -2.28
C GLY A 201 -20.08 -3.37 -0.94
N LYS A 202 -19.89 -4.69 -0.98
CA LYS A 202 -19.94 -5.54 0.21
C LYS A 202 -18.70 -5.33 1.07
N VAL A 203 -18.89 -5.01 2.36
CA VAL A 203 -17.79 -4.83 3.30
C VAL A 203 -16.98 -6.12 3.41
N LEU A 204 -17.64 -7.22 3.83
CA LEU A 204 -17.02 -8.53 3.94
C LEU A 204 -16.98 -9.18 2.57
N ARG A 205 -15.76 -9.41 2.08
CA ARG A 205 -15.47 -10.11 0.83
C ARG A 205 -14.49 -11.21 1.09
N ARG A 206 -14.59 -12.32 0.36
CA ARG A 206 -13.73 -13.49 0.55
C ARG A 206 -13.09 -13.89 -0.76
N ARG A 207 -11.82 -14.27 -0.69
CA ARG A 207 -11.07 -14.97 -1.73
C ARG A 207 -11.56 -16.42 -1.75
N SER A 208 -11.64 -17.02 -2.94
CA SER A 208 -12.04 -18.42 -3.04
C SER A 208 -11.00 -19.34 -2.37
N VAL A 209 -11.48 -20.44 -1.80
CA VAL A 209 -10.61 -21.44 -1.15
C VAL A 209 -9.57 -21.99 -2.14
N LEU A 210 -9.98 -22.25 -3.38
CA LEU A 210 -9.06 -22.74 -4.43
C LEU A 210 -7.97 -21.72 -4.77
N SER A 211 -8.34 -20.44 -4.90
CA SER A 211 -7.38 -19.36 -5.13
C SER A 211 -6.38 -19.22 -3.97
N LEU A 212 -6.85 -19.30 -2.73
CA LEU A 212 -5.99 -19.27 -1.55
C LEU A 212 -5.02 -20.47 -1.48
N ILE A 213 -5.51 -21.68 -1.75
CA ILE A 213 -4.68 -22.89 -1.78
C ILE A 213 -3.59 -22.77 -2.86
N ASP A 214 -3.92 -22.24 -4.04
CA ASP A 214 -2.94 -22.03 -5.11
C ASP A 214 -1.88 -20.99 -4.71
N GLU A 215 -2.29 -19.89 -4.06
CA GLU A 215 -1.36 -18.90 -3.52
C GLU A 215 -0.40 -19.52 -2.48
N ILE A 216 -0.92 -20.33 -1.56
CA ILE A 216 -0.11 -21.03 -0.54
C ILE A 216 0.87 -22.00 -1.20
N LYS A 217 0.41 -22.82 -2.15
CA LYS A 217 1.28 -23.75 -2.89
C LYS A 217 2.41 -23.04 -3.60
N LYS A 218 2.12 -21.91 -4.27
CA LYS A 218 3.14 -21.08 -4.94
C LYS A 218 4.12 -20.45 -3.95
N ALA A 219 3.65 -20.02 -2.78
CA ALA A 219 4.51 -19.47 -1.75
C ALA A 219 5.51 -20.52 -1.23
N ILE A 220 5.04 -21.75 -0.98
CA ILE A 220 5.87 -22.88 -0.52
C ILE A 220 6.84 -23.34 -1.61
N SER A 221 6.39 -23.47 -2.86
CA SER A 221 7.23 -23.98 -3.96
C SER A 221 8.37 -23.05 -4.37
N SER A 222 8.26 -21.75 -4.05
CA SER A 222 9.25 -20.71 -4.39
C SER A 222 10.59 -20.78 -3.62
N ASN A 223 10.98 -21.97 -3.14
CA ASN A 223 12.16 -22.25 -2.31
C ASN A 223 12.22 -21.41 -1.03
N ARG A 224 11.05 -21.11 -0.45
CA ARG A 224 10.93 -20.45 0.85
C ARG A 224 10.66 -21.52 1.90
N LYS A 225 11.45 -21.57 2.97
CA LYS A 225 11.21 -22.46 4.13
C LYS A 225 9.99 -21.99 4.94
N VAL A 226 8.81 -21.91 4.33
CA VAL A 226 7.58 -21.48 4.99
C VAL A 226 7.01 -22.64 5.80
N ASN A 227 7.12 -22.55 7.12
CA ASN A 227 6.58 -23.53 8.07
C ASN A 227 5.32 -23.01 8.77
N TYR A 228 5.14 -21.69 8.82
CA TYR A 228 4.03 -21.02 9.49
C TYR A 228 3.28 -20.10 8.53
N LEU A 229 1.95 -20.14 8.60
CA LEU A 229 1.06 -19.25 7.86
C LEU A 229 0.38 -18.33 8.86
N THR A 230 0.34 -17.03 8.57
CA THR A 230 -0.42 -16.05 9.34
C THR A 230 -1.46 -15.39 8.45
N PHE A 231 -2.67 -15.25 8.99
CA PHE A 231 -3.80 -14.60 8.33
C PHE A 231 -3.99 -13.19 8.91
N TYR A 232 -3.97 -12.18 8.03
CA TYR A 232 -4.12 -10.75 8.39
C TYR A 232 -5.57 -10.25 8.28
N ASP A 233 -6.51 -11.17 8.13
CA ASP A 233 -7.94 -10.93 8.11
C ASP A 233 -8.40 -10.17 9.36
N ASP A 234 -9.33 -9.24 9.19
CA ASP A 234 -10.03 -8.63 10.33
C ASP A 234 -10.84 -9.67 11.11
N ILE A 235 -11.38 -10.66 10.37
CA ILE A 235 -12.10 -11.83 10.86
C ILE A 235 -11.80 -13.03 9.96
N PHE A 236 -11.05 -14.01 10.47
CA PHE A 236 -10.72 -15.27 9.77
C PHE A 236 -11.84 -16.30 9.97
#